data_AF-A0A4W6FPT0-F1
#
_entry.id   AF-A0A4W6FPT0-F1
#
_cell.length_a   1.000
_cell.length_b   1.000
_cell.length_c   1.000
_cell.angle_alpha   90.00
_cell.angle_beta   90.00
_cell.angle_gamma   90.00
#
_symmetry.space_group_name_H-M   'P 1'
#
loop_
_entity.id
_entity.type
_entity.pdbx_description
1 polymer ?
#
loop_
_entity_poly.entity_id
_entity_poly.type
_entity_poly.pdbx_seq_one_letter_code
_entity_poly.pdbx_strand_id
1 'polypeptide(L)'
;SLLVFVFLKLQLSFSENSTLKCSTSFHCPFTKHGFKAETHFTEKYFSQTLDHFNFNSMGNGTFSQRYLISDKYWKKGYGPIFFYTGNEGDIWEFALNSGFITELAVQQKALVIFAEHRYYGKSLPFGKDSFNIPQISLLTVEQALADYSVMITELKQQLAATECPVIVFGGSYGGMLSVYMRLKYPNIVAGGLAASAPILSTAGMGDSRQFFRDVTNDFENIAPECRDAVRGAFHQLKELAESHDYSRIQSEFTLCKPPSSAQDIHQLYGLLRNAFTLMAMLDYPYSTHFMGNMPANPVKVACETMLSGSDLLGNLRNTAGIVYNATGVLTCFDLYNLYLECADPTGCGLGFDSLAWDYQACTEINLCFESNNVTDMFPPMAFTEKDRELYCSTRWAVVPRPHWLKTQFWGDALSTASNIIFSNGDLDPWANGGVRKSLSSSLIAVNTGGAHHLDLRGSHDDDPATVIAARKTEADIIEQWVKMERTRLQTLS
;
A
#
# COMPACT_ATOMS: atom_id res chain seq x y z
N SER A 1 -43.93 18.69 -23.64
CA SER A 1 -43.61 17.59 -24.57
C SER A 1 -42.23 17.07 -24.20
N LEU A 2 -42.09 16.18 -23.22
CA LEU A 2 -42.30 14.72 -23.25
C LEU A 2 -41.37 14.01 -24.24
N LEU A 3 -40.27 13.45 -23.72
CA LEU A 3 -39.40 12.39 -24.28
C LEU A 3 -38.32 12.14 -23.21
N VAL A 4 -38.56 11.37 -22.16
CA VAL A 4 -38.51 9.89 -22.08
C VAL A 4 -37.27 9.32 -22.77
N PHE A 5 -36.18 9.17 -22.02
CA PHE A 5 -35.11 8.21 -22.32
C PHE A 5 -35.14 7.11 -21.26
N VAL A 6 -35.48 5.92 -21.74
CA VAL A 6 -35.50 4.66 -21.00
C VAL A 6 -34.05 4.15 -20.90
N PHE A 7 -33.51 4.07 -19.69
CA PHE A 7 -32.32 3.27 -19.42
C PHE A 7 -32.77 1.87 -18.98
N LEU A 8 -32.50 0.89 -19.84
CA LEU A 8 -32.68 -0.53 -19.58
C LEU A 8 -31.69 -0.96 -18.48
N LYS A 9 -32.19 -1.30 -17.29
CA LYS A 9 -31.44 -2.02 -16.26
C LYS A 9 -31.32 -3.49 -16.69
N LEU A 10 -30.11 -3.96 -16.98
CA LEU A 10 -29.81 -5.38 -16.87
C LEU A 10 -29.58 -5.71 -15.39
N GLN A 11 -30.62 -6.25 -14.75
CA GLN A 11 -30.47 -7.01 -13.51
C GLN A 11 -29.91 -8.39 -13.87
N LEU A 12 -28.66 -8.66 -13.50
CA LEU A 12 -28.18 -10.04 -13.40
C LEU A 12 -28.65 -10.59 -12.05
N SER A 13 -29.74 -11.36 -12.09
CA SER A 13 -30.16 -12.23 -11.00
C SER A 13 -29.24 -13.44 -10.94
N PHE A 14 -28.50 -13.62 -9.85
CA PHE A 14 -27.88 -14.90 -9.53
C PHE A 14 -29.00 -15.88 -9.14
N SER A 15 -29.19 -16.89 -9.97
CA SER A 15 -30.06 -18.04 -9.71
C SER A 15 -29.18 -19.22 -9.31
N GLU A 16 -29.24 -19.58 -8.02
CA GLU A 16 -28.77 -20.87 -7.50
C GLU A 16 -29.68 -21.99 -8.04
N ASN A 17 -29.17 -22.76 -8.99
CA ASN A 17 -29.33 -24.22 -9.12
C ASN A 17 -29.09 -24.65 -10.56
N SER A 18 -27.93 -25.27 -10.81
CA SER A 18 -27.86 -26.31 -11.83
C SER A 18 -26.77 -27.31 -11.46
N THR A 19 -27.22 -28.46 -10.96
CA THR A 19 -26.42 -29.66 -10.79
C THR A 19 -26.10 -30.23 -12.17
N LEU A 20 -24.91 -29.94 -12.70
CA LEU A 20 -24.38 -30.67 -13.86
C LEU A 20 -23.81 -32.02 -13.39
N LYS A 21 -24.50 -33.09 -13.74
CA LYS A 21 -23.98 -34.46 -13.69
C LYS A 21 -22.86 -34.59 -14.74
N CYS A 22 -21.63 -34.84 -14.29
CA CYS A 22 -20.54 -35.21 -15.18
C CYS A 22 -20.31 -36.72 -15.09
N SER A 23 -20.46 -37.41 -16.22
CA SER A 23 -20.23 -38.84 -16.38
C SER A 23 -18.78 -39.14 -16.76
N THR A 24 -18.20 -40.05 -15.98
CA THR A 24 -17.13 -41.02 -16.32
C THR A 24 -15.76 -40.54 -16.81
N SER A 25 -14.77 -40.92 -15.98
CA SER A 25 -13.41 -41.39 -16.28
C SER A 25 -12.41 -40.39 -16.87
N PHE A 26 -11.66 -39.72 -16.00
CA PHE A 26 -10.18 -39.72 -15.97
C PHE A 26 -9.73 -39.27 -14.57
N HIS A 27 -8.98 -40.11 -13.86
CA HIS A 27 -8.40 -39.80 -12.54
C HIS A 27 -7.30 -38.75 -12.69
N CYS A 28 -7.49 -37.59 -12.06
CA CYS A 28 -6.44 -36.61 -11.81
C CYS A 28 -6.41 -36.34 -10.29
N PRO A 29 -5.36 -36.70 -9.56
CA PRO A 29 -5.30 -36.45 -8.12
C PRO A 29 -4.87 -34.99 -7.90
N PHE A 30 -5.82 -34.07 -7.98
CA PHE A 30 -5.65 -32.77 -7.33
C PHE A 30 -5.91 -32.96 -5.83
N THR A 31 -4.83 -33.20 -5.08
CA THR A 31 -4.83 -32.97 -3.64
C THR A 31 -5.15 -31.50 -3.40
N LYS A 32 -6.37 -31.24 -2.94
CA LYS A 32 -6.73 -30.00 -2.24
C LYS A 32 -5.86 -29.89 -0.98
N HIS A 33 -4.69 -29.28 -1.12
CA HIS A 33 -4.04 -28.59 -0.01
C HIS A 33 -4.25 -27.10 -0.18
N GLY A 34 -5.53 -26.71 -0.13
CA GLY A 34 -5.87 -25.37 0.31
C GLY A 34 -5.58 -25.33 1.81
N PHE A 35 -4.40 -24.85 2.18
CA PHE A 35 -4.18 -24.32 3.52
C PHE A 35 -5.14 -23.13 3.66
N LYS A 36 -6.38 -23.39 4.11
CA LYS A 36 -7.13 -22.37 4.82
C LYS A 36 -6.37 -22.16 6.11
N ALA A 37 -5.44 -21.22 6.12
CA ALA A 37 -4.96 -20.67 7.37
C ALA A 37 -6.21 -20.23 8.14
N GLU A 38 -6.54 -20.91 9.24
CA GLU A 38 -7.58 -20.43 10.13
C GLU A 38 -7.16 -19.05 10.61
N THR A 39 -7.76 -18.01 10.03
CA THR A 39 -7.48 -16.64 10.45
C THR A 39 -7.97 -16.51 11.88
N HIS A 40 -7.04 -16.41 12.84
CA HIS A 40 -7.34 -16.27 14.27
C HIS A 40 -7.92 -14.90 14.65
N PHE A 41 -8.42 -14.15 13.67
CA PHE A 41 -9.00 -12.83 13.81
C PHE A 41 -10.52 -12.91 13.77
N THR A 42 -11.15 -12.19 14.68
CA THR A 42 -12.59 -11.91 14.64
C THR A 42 -12.79 -10.53 14.02
N GLU A 43 -13.58 -10.45 12.95
CA GLU A 43 -14.04 -9.17 12.39
C GLU A 43 -15.06 -8.53 13.33
N LYS A 44 -14.84 -7.26 13.68
CA LYS A 44 -15.73 -6.45 14.52
C LYS A 44 -15.87 -5.04 13.95
N TYR A 45 -16.82 -4.29 14.50
CA TYR A 45 -17.08 -2.91 14.12
C TYR A 45 -17.08 -2.04 15.38
N PHE A 46 -16.44 -0.89 15.28
CA PHE A 46 -16.38 0.16 16.28
C PHE A 46 -17.27 1.32 15.82
N SER A 47 -18.10 1.85 16.73
CA SER A 47 -18.93 3.02 16.44
C SER A 47 -18.07 4.27 16.53
N GLN A 48 -17.61 4.77 15.39
CA GLN A 48 -16.65 5.86 15.28
C GLN A 48 -17.33 7.20 15.00
N THR A 49 -16.78 8.30 15.51
CA THR A 49 -17.24 9.66 15.19
C THR A 49 -16.99 10.01 13.73
N LEU A 50 -17.96 10.62 13.05
CA LEU A 50 -17.79 11.04 11.65
C LEU A 50 -16.72 12.13 11.51
N ASP A 51 -16.82 13.21 12.30
CA ASP A 51 -15.93 14.36 12.23
C ASP A 51 -15.38 14.71 13.62
N HIS A 52 -14.09 14.43 13.84
CA HIS A 52 -13.41 14.72 15.12
C HIS A 52 -13.03 16.19 15.30
N PHE A 53 -13.03 16.97 14.21
CA PHE A 53 -12.47 18.32 14.22
C PHE A 53 -13.53 19.42 14.02
N ASN A 54 -14.79 19.05 13.77
CA ASN A 54 -15.89 19.98 13.71
C ASN A 54 -17.18 19.42 14.33
N PHE A 55 -17.58 20.00 15.46
CA PHE A 55 -18.78 19.61 16.22
C PHE A 55 -20.11 19.90 15.50
N ASN A 56 -20.11 20.75 14.47
CA ASN A 56 -21.32 21.23 13.82
C ASN A 56 -21.55 20.62 12.43
N SER A 57 -20.50 20.17 11.73
CA SER A 57 -20.60 19.66 10.35
C SER A 57 -21.44 18.38 10.26
N MET A 58 -21.28 17.49 11.25
CA MET A 58 -21.92 16.17 11.30
C MET A 58 -22.66 15.90 12.62
N GLY A 59 -22.73 16.90 13.52
CA GLY A 59 -23.28 16.74 14.87
C GLY A 59 -22.61 15.58 15.63
N ASN A 60 -23.42 14.74 16.29
CA ASN A 60 -22.94 13.52 16.95
C ASN A 60 -23.02 12.28 16.03
N GLY A 61 -22.91 12.49 14.72
CA GLY A 61 -23.00 11.42 13.75
C GLY A 61 -21.85 10.41 13.89
N THR A 62 -22.16 9.14 13.69
CA THR A 62 -21.20 8.03 13.79
C THR A 62 -21.26 7.13 12.57
N PHE A 63 -20.20 6.34 12.36
CA PHE A 63 -20.15 5.28 11.36
C PHE A 63 -19.50 4.01 11.94
N SER A 64 -19.69 2.88 11.26
CA SER A 64 -19.10 1.60 11.67
C SER A 64 -17.71 1.44 11.06
N GLN A 65 -16.67 1.65 11.86
CA GLN A 65 -15.29 1.40 11.48
C GLN A 65 -14.93 -0.07 11.75
N ARG A 66 -14.54 -0.80 10.71
CA ARG A 66 -14.14 -2.21 10.80
C ARG A 66 -12.79 -2.32 11.54
N TYR A 67 -12.65 -3.35 12.35
CA TYR A 67 -11.36 -3.78 12.86
C TYR A 67 -11.33 -5.30 13.03
N LEU A 68 -10.14 -5.87 13.01
CA LEU A 68 -9.89 -7.28 13.28
C LEU A 68 -9.21 -7.40 14.64
N ILE A 69 -9.64 -8.35 15.45
CA ILE A 69 -9.07 -8.57 16.79
C ILE A 69 -8.74 -10.04 17.03
N SER A 70 -7.59 -10.30 17.64
CA SER A 70 -7.20 -11.62 18.13
C SER A 70 -6.64 -11.53 19.55
N ASP A 71 -7.35 -12.13 20.49
CA ASP A 71 -6.93 -12.28 21.89
C ASP A 71 -6.29 -13.64 22.19
N LYS A 72 -6.06 -14.46 21.15
CA LYS A 72 -5.58 -15.84 21.26
C LYS A 72 -4.33 -16.01 22.13
N TYR A 73 -3.39 -15.07 22.02
CA TYR A 73 -2.13 -15.09 22.75
C TYR A 73 -2.07 -14.07 23.88
N TRP A 74 -3.14 -13.29 24.06
CA TRP A 74 -3.13 -12.15 24.96
C TRP A 74 -3.14 -12.60 26.41
N LYS A 75 -2.13 -12.17 27.19
CA LYS A 75 -2.22 -12.23 28.65
C LYS A 75 -3.15 -11.11 29.12
N LYS A 76 -4.45 -11.40 29.17
CA LYS A 76 -5.52 -10.45 29.51
C LYS A 76 -5.18 -9.56 30.70
N GLY A 77 -5.32 -8.25 30.50
CA GLY A 77 -5.05 -7.21 31.50
C GLY A 77 -3.56 -6.92 31.78
N TYR A 78 -2.61 -7.58 31.10
CA TYR A 78 -1.18 -7.38 31.33
C TYR A 78 -0.33 -7.28 30.05
N GLY A 79 -0.61 -8.13 29.07
CA GLY A 79 0.09 -8.15 27.79
C GLY A 79 -0.16 -6.87 27.00
N PRO A 80 0.82 -6.40 26.21
CA PRO A 80 0.65 -5.18 25.43
C PRO A 80 -0.43 -5.35 24.35
N ILE A 81 -0.85 -4.24 23.77
CA ILE A 81 -1.72 -4.19 22.60
C ILE A 81 -0.84 -3.85 21.40
N PHE A 82 -0.82 -4.73 20.41
CA PHE A 82 -0.24 -4.47 19.10
C PHE A 82 -1.34 -4.02 18.17
N PHE A 83 -1.23 -2.78 17.71
CA PHE A 83 -2.26 -2.09 16.94
C PHE A 83 -1.72 -1.74 15.56
N TYR A 84 -2.21 -2.41 14.52
CA TYR A 84 -1.89 -2.04 13.14
C TYR A 84 -2.74 -0.85 12.71
N THR A 85 -2.09 0.25 12.33
CA THR A 85 -2.74 1.42 11.76
C THR A 85 -3.01 1.15 10.28
N GLY A 86 -4.21 0.62 9.98
CA GLY A 86 -4.64 0.32 8.61
C GLY A 86 -4.43 1.49 7.66
N ASN A 87 -4.18 1.17 6.40
CA ASN A 87 -3.83 2.15 5.39
C ASN A 87 -4.77 1.99 4.17
N GLU A 88 -4.27 2.24 2.96
CA GLU A 88 -5.02 2.46 1.72
C GLU A 88 -5.64 1.19 1.09
N GLY A 89 -6.33 0.36 1.88
CA GLY A 89 -6.99 -0.84 1.37
C GLY A 89 -7.76 -1.64 2.42
N ASP A 90 -8.24 -2.83 2.01
CA ASP A 90 -8.95 -3.76 2.90
C ASP A 90 -8.03 -4.23 4.04
N ILE A 91 -8.51 -4.10 5.27
CA ILE A 91 -7.75 -4.47 6.47
C ILE A 91 -7.34 -5.95 6.52
N TRP A 92 -8.06 -6.84 5.85
CA TRP A 92 -7.70 -8.25 5.76
C TRP A 92 -6.42 -8.48 4.95
N GLU A 93 -6.18 -7.69 3.89
CA GLU A 93 -4.95 -7.82 3.10
C GLU A 93 -3.72 -7.52 3.97
N PHE A 94 -3.79 -6.47 4.80
CA PHE A 94 -2.72 -6.15 5.74
C PHE A 94 -2.56 -7.21 6.84
N ALA A 95 -3.66 -7.72 7.40
CA ALA A 95 -3.60 -8.75 8.43
C ALA A 95 -3.02 -10.08 7.93
N LEU A 96 -3.29 -10.44 6.67
CA LEU A 96 -2.76 -11.66 6.04
C LEU A 96 -1.30 -11.51 5.61
N ASN A 97 -0.82 -10.28 5.40
CA ASN A 97 0.54 -10.00 4.93
C ASN A 97 1.48 -9.46 6.02
N SER A 98 0.99 -9.22 7.25
CA SER A 98 1.77 -8.69 8.39
C SER A 98 2.00 -9.74 9.48
N GLY A 99 2.46 -10.93 9.10
CA GLY A 99 2.60 -12.10 9.99
C GLY A 99 3.52 -11.88 11.19
N PHE A 100 4.56 -11.05 11.07
CA PHE A 100 5.51 -10.75 12.14
C PHE A 100 4.82 -10.25 13.41
N ILE A 101 3.75 -9.45 13.27
CA ILE A 101 2.99 -8.91 14.42
C ILE A 101 2.35 -10.03 15.22
N THR A 102 1.82 -11.05 14.55
CA THR A 102 1.22 -12.21 15.20
C THR A 102 2.28 -13.08 15.86
N GLU A 103 3.43 -13.29 15.21
CA GLU A 103 4.57 -14.01 15.78
C GLU A 103 5.12 -13.32 17.03
N LEU A 104 5.27 -11.99 16.98
CA LEU A 104 5.68 -11.19 18.12
C LEU A 104 4.62 -11.24 19.24
N ALA A 105 3.34 -11.28 18.90
CA ALA A 105 2.27 -11.40 19.87
C ALA A 105 2.30 -12.74 20.63
N VAL A 106 2.74 -13.83 20.00
CA VAL A 106 3.00 -15.10 20.69
C VAL A 106 4.10 -14.92 21.74
N GLN A 107 5.21 -14.26 21.37
CA GLN A 107 6.36 -14.06 22.25
C GLN A 107 6.04 -13.12 23.43
N GLN A 108 5.37 -12.00 23.14
CA GLN A 108 5.09 -10.94 24.11
C GLN A 108 3.72 -11.05 24.78
N LYS A 109 2.94 -12.08 24.43
CA LYS A 109 1.59 -12.36 24.94
C LYS A 109 0.63 -11.18 24.70
N ALA A 110 0.68 -10.63 23.49
CA ALA A 110 -0.01 -9.40 23.12
C ALA A 110 -1.45 -9.64 22.63
N LEU A 111 -2.30 -8.63 22.79
CA LEU A 111 -3.55 -8.49 22.04
C LEU A 111 -3.22 -7.93 20.67
N VAL A 112 -3.78 -8.49 19.59
CA VAL A 112 -3.55 -7.97 18.24
C VAL A 112 -4.83 -7.34 17.71
N ILE A 113 -4.73 -6.10 17.25
CA ILE A 113 -5.82 -5.35 16.61
C ILE A 113 -5.31 -4.80 15.28
N PHE A 114 -6.03 -5.05 14.19
CA PHE A 114 -5.86 -4.36 12.92
C PHE A 114 -7.07 -3.46 12.71
N ALA A 115 -6.88 -2.14 12.77
CA ALA A 115 -7.97 -1.20 12.57
C ALA A 115 -8.00 -0.71 11.13
N GLU A 116 -9.16 -0.81 10.48
CA GLU A 116 -9.31 -0.34 9.11
C GLU A 116 -9.37 1.18 9.04
N HIS A 117 -8.74 1.73 8.00
CA HIS A 117 -8.74 3.15 7.75
C HIS A 117 -10.12 3.62 7.28
N ARG A 118 -10.59 4.80 7.74
CA ARG A 118 -11.82 5.40 7.21
C ARG A 118 -11.75 5.55 5.69
N TYR A 119 -12.86 5.34 5.01
CA TYR A 119 -13.01 5.35 3.54
C TYR A 119 -12.43 4.15 2.77
N TYR A 120 -11.78 3.20 3.45
CA TYR A 120 -11.24 2.00 2.83
C TYR A 120 -12.03 0.75 3.23
N GLY A 121 -12.03 -0.26 2.35
CA GLY A 121 -12.68 -1.54 2.60
C GLY A 121 -14.16 -1.42 2.96
N LYS A 122 -14.52 -1.73 4.21
CA LYS A 122 -15.91 -1.64 4.71
C LYS A 122 -16.13 -0.45 5.64
N SER A 123 -15.10 0.33 5.93
CA SER A 123 -15.14 1.44 6.89
C SER A 123 -15.55 2.75 6.22
N LEU A 124 -16.75 2.76 5.64
CA LEU A 124 -17.25 3.84 4.79
C LEU A 124 -18.18 4.78 5.58
N PRO A 125 -17.77 6.03 5.90
CA PRO A 125 -18.55 6.94 6.74
C PRO A 125 -19.97 7.24 6.23
N PHE A 126 -20.14 7.21 4.91
CA PHE A 126 -21.42 7.47 4.23
C PHE A 126 -21.81 6.29 3.31
N GLY A 127 -21.32 5.09 3.58
CA GLY A 127 -21.50 3.93 2.70
C GLY A 127 -21.01 4.22 1.28
N LYS A 128 -21.79 3.85 0.27
CA LYS A 128 -21.46 4.10 -1.15
C LYS A 128 -21.27 5.58 -1.50
N ASP A 129 -21.86 6.48 -0.72
CA ASP A 129 -21.83 7.92 -1.00
C ASP A 129 -20.59 8.59 -0.39
N SER A 130 -19.69 7.80 0.25
CA SER A 130 -18.46 8.31 0.87
C SER A 130 -17.58 9.08 -0.11
N PHE A 131 -17.54 8.68 -1.38
CA PHE A 131 -16.68 9.30 -2.39
C PHE A 131 -17.32 10.52 -3.08
N ASN A 132 -18.53 10.92 -2.67
CA ASN A 132 -19.18 12.10 -3.22
C ASN A 132 -18.66 13.37 -2.55
N ILE A 133 -18.76 14.51 -3.24
CA ILE A 133 -18.55 15.83 -2.64
C ILE A 133 -19.88 16.28 -2.02
N PRO A 134 -19.91 16.73 -0.74
CA PRO A 134 -18.77 17.00 0.14
C PRO A 134 -18.36 15.86 1.07
N GLN A 135 -19.01 14.68 1.02
CA GLN A 135 -18.76 13.55 1.94
C GLN A 135 -17.29 13.13 2.02
N ILE A 136 -16.56 13.11 0.91
CA ILE A 136 -15.14 12.70 0.88
C ILE A 136 -14.22 13.64 1.68
N SER A 137 -14.69 14.83 2.06
CA SER A 137 -13.89 15.82 2.81
C SER A 137 -13.48 15.40 4.22
N LEU A 138 -14.08 14.35 4.81
CA LEU A 138 -13.65 13.80 6.09
C LEU A 138 -12.56 12.74 5.97
N LEU A 139 -12.04 12.50 4.75
CA LEU A 139 -10.87 11.69 4.49
C LEU A 139 -9.61 12.54 4.62
N THR A 140 -9.04 12.59 5.82
CA THR A 140 -7.73 13.20 6.10
C THR A 140 -6.91 12.28 6.99
N VAL A 141 -5.59 12.48 7.01
CA VAL A 141 -4.68 11.76 7.89
C VAL A 141 -5.06 12.00 9.35
N GLU A 142 -5.35 13.24 9.74
CA GLU A 142 -5.70 13.58 11.13
C GLU A 142 -6.99 12.90 11.58
N GLN A 143 -7.99 12.80 10.72
CA GLN A 143 -9.26 12.12 11.04
C GLN A 143 -9.02 10.62 11.29
N ALA A 144 -8.17 9.98 10.49
CA ALA A 144 -7.80 8.59 10.70
C ALA A 144 -6.98 8.38 11.99
N LEU A 145 -6.05 9.28 12.31
CA LEU A 145 -5.30 9.20 13.57
C LEU A 145 -6.23 9.40 14.78
N ALA A 146 -7.18 10.33 14.68
CA ALA A 146 -8.21 10.53 15.71
C ALA A 146 -9.07 9.28 15.88
N ASP A 147 -9.48 8.62 14.78
CA ASP A 147 -10.20 7.36 14.83
C ASP A 147 -9.46 6.29 15.64
N TYR A 148 -8.18 6.07 15.32
CA TYR A 148 -7.34 5.11 16.03
C TYR A 148 -7.18 5.49 17.50
N SER A 149 -6.99 6.77 17.81
CA SER A 149 -6.82 7.24 19.19
C SER A 149 -8.06 6.97 20.05
N VAL A 150 -9.26 7.22 19.52
CA VAL A 150 -10.55 6.98 20.21
C VAL A 150 -10.78 5.48 20.34
N MET A 151 -10.58 4.71 19.26
CA MET A 151 -10.76 3.26 19.28
C MET A 151 -9.85 2.59 20.31
N ILE A 152 -8.55 2.93 20.34
CA ILE A 152 -7.60 2.39 21.33
C ILE A 152 -8.08 2.72 22.75
N THR A 153 -8.45 3.98 22.99
CA THR A 153 -8.86 4.44 24.33
C THR A 153 -10.09 3.70 24.83
N GLU A 154 -11.12 3.57 24.00
CA GLU A 154 -12.36 2.90 24.38
C GLU A 154 -12.20 1.37 24.48
N LEU A 155 -11.51 0.74 23.54
CA LEU A 155 -11.26 -0.71 23.60
C LEU A 155 -10.43 -1.08 24.82
N LYS A 156 -9.47 -0.24 25.25
CA LYS A 156 -8.73 -0.46 26.49
C LYS A 156 -9.66 -0.52 27.71
N GLN A 157 -10.70 0.32 27.77
CA GLN A 157 -11.68 0.28 28.84
C GLN A 157 -12.56 -0.97 28.74
N GLN A 158 -13.14 -1.23 27.55
CA GLN A 158 -14.04 -2.35 27.31
C GLN A 158 -13.38 -3.72 27.57
N LEU A 159 -12.08 -3.83 27.33
CA LEU A 159 -11.31 -5.07 27.49
C LEU A 159 -10.63 -5.20 28.86
N ALA A 160 -10.81 -4.23 29.77
CA ALA A 160 -10.09 -4.14 31.05
C ALA A 160 -8.55 -4.17 30.86
N ALA A 161 -8.08 -3.36 29.91
CA ALA A 161 -6.70 -3.27 29.46
C ALA A 161 -6.10 -1.86 29.66
N THR A 162 -6.63 -1.05 30.59
CA THR A 162 -6.19 0.35 30.80
C THR A 162 -4.69 0.46 31.05
N GLU A 163 -4.11 -0.50 31.77
CA GLU A 163 -2.68 -0.57 32.10
C GLU A 163 -1.82 -1.28 31.03
N CYS A 164 -2.41 -1.71 29.91
CA CYS A 164 -1.66 -2.37 28.84
C CYS A 164 -0.98 -1.33 27.94
N PRO A 165 0.37 -1.38 27.79
CA PRO A 165 1.07 -0.55 26.81
C PRO A 165 0.58 -0.83 25.39
N VAL A 166 0.55 0.19 24.53
CA VAL A 166 0.14 0.07 23.13
C VAL A 166 1.32 0.33 22.23
N ILE A 167 1.59 -0.56 21.28
CA ILE A 167 2.60 -0.38 20.24
C ILE A 167 1.88 -0.36 18.90
N VAL A 168 2.14 0.66 18.09
CA VAL A 168 1.56 0.78 16.76
C VAL A 168 2.47 0.20 15.69
N PHE A 169 1.88 -0.40 14.67
CA PHE A 169 2.58 -1.01 13.55
C PHE A 169 1.97 -0.55 12.24
N GLY A 170 2.78 -0.43 11.20
CA GLY A 170 2.28 -0.23 9.85
C GLY A 170 3.36 -0.30 8.79
N GLY A 171 2.98 -0.76 7.60
CA GLY A 171 3.79 -0.71 6.39
C GLY A 171 3.34 0.42 5.47
N SER A 172 4.24 1.00 4.66
CA SER A 172 3.90 2.06 3.69
C SER A 172 3.28 3.29 4.36
N TYR A 173 2.15 3.81 3.86
CA TYR A 173 1.33 4.82 4.51
C TYR A 173 0.86 4.40 5.91
N GLY A 174 0.63 3.09 6.15
CA GLY A 174 0.40 2.57 7.51
C GLY A 174 1.59 2.83 8.43
N GLY A 175 2.82 2.72 7.91
CA GLY A 175 4.03 3.09 8.63
C GLY A 175 4.08 4.59 8.92
N MET A 176 3.69 5.43 7.96
CA MET A 176 3.54 6.88 8.19
C MET A 176 2.54 7.16 9.31
N LEU A 177 1.38 6.51 9.30
CA LEU A 177 0.36 6.62 10.34
C LEU A 177 0.90 6.17 11.71
N SER A 178 1.73 5.13 11.77
CA SER A 178 2.39 4.70 13.01
C SER A 178 3.38 5.73 13.54
N VAL A 179 4.17 6.38 12.68
CA VAL A 179 4.99 7.55 13.06
C VAL A 179 4.08 8.62 13.65
N TYR A 180 3.05 9.04 12.91
CA TYR A 180 2.20 10.17 13.26
C TYR A 180 1.38 9.93 14.53
N MET A 181 0.92 8.69 14.76
CA MET A 181 0.31 8.28 16.03
C MET A 181 1.26 8.53 17.20
N ARG A 182 2.54 8.14 17.06
CA ARG A 182 3.53 8.35 18.11
C ARG A 182 3.89 9.83 18.30
N LEU A 183 3.88 10.64 17.24
CA LEU A 183 4.12 12.09 17.34
C LEU A 183 2.96 12.81 18.05
N LYS A 184 1.71 12.49 17.68
CA LYS A 184 0.52 13.25 18.09
C LYS A 184 -0.15 12.71 19.35
N TYR A 185 -0.06 11.41 19.59
CA TYR A 185 -0.71 10.73 20.71
C TYR A 185 0.28 9.90 21.55
N PRO A 186 1.44 10.44 21.97
CA PRO A 186 2.42 9.70 22.78
C PRO A 186 1.90 9.33 24.17
N ASN A 187 0.76 9.90 24.60
CA ASN A 187 0.02 9.55 25.81
C ASN A 187 -0.85 8.28 25.63
N ILE A 188 -1.13 7.87 24.39
CA ILE A 188 -1.95 6.69 24.05
C ILE A 188 -1.07 5.53 23.59
N VAL A 189 -0.05 5.82 22.77
CA VAL A 189 0.84 4.80 22.19
C VAL A 189 2.25 4.95 22.74
N ALA A 190 2.88 3.86 23.15
CA ALA A 190 4.20 3.84 23.81
C ALA A 190 5.37 3.87 22.82
N GLY A 191 5.15 3.39 21.59
CA GLY A 191 6.13 3.38 20.50
C GLY A 191 5.50 2.89 19.21
N GLY A 192 6.24 2.97 18.11
CA GLY A 192 5.78 2.54 16.79
C GLY A 192 6.86 1.87 15.93
N LEU A 193 6.49 0.83 15.22
CA LEU A 193 7.27 0.26 14.10
C LEU A 193 6.69 0.79 12.79
N ALA A 194 7.44 1.67 12.14
CA ALA A 194 7.08 2.27 10.86
C ALA A 194 7.94 1.64 9.75
N ALA A 195 7.38 0.61 9.10
CA ALA A 195 8.07 -0.15 8.07
C ALA A 195 7.86 0.43 6.69
N SER A 196 8.95 0.67 5.97
CA SER A 196 8.97 1.31 4.65
C SER A 196 8.10 2.56 4.58
N ALA A 197 8.24 3.46 5.55
CA ALA A 197 7.42 4.67 5.68
C ALA A 197 8.08 5.89 5.01
N PRO A 198 7.61 6.34 3.84
CA PRO A 198 8.24 7.43 3.08
C PRO A 198 7.83 8.83 3.60
N ILE A 199 8.06 9.08 4.90
CA ILE A 199 7.59 10.30 5.58
C ILE A 199 8.23 11.60 5.09
N LEU A 200 9.37 11.53 4.38
CA LEU A 200 10.06 12.71 3.85
C LEU A 200 9.52 13.06 2.46
N SER A 201 9.48 12.08 1.55
CA SER A 201 8.99 12.33 0.18
C SER A 201 7.51 12.72 0.16
N THR A 202 6.67 12.04 0.97
CA THR A 202 5.24 12.39 1.08
C THR A 202 5.01 13.76 1.71
N ALA A 203 5.98 14.29 2.46
CA ALA A 203 6.00 15.66 2.97
C ALA A 203 6.53 16.70 1.96
N GLY A 204 6.74 16.31 0.69
CA GLY A 204 7.24 17.18 -0.38
C GLY A 204 8.74 17.44 -0.29
N MET A 205 9.50 16.53 0.33
CA MET A 205 10.96 16.66 0.50
C MET A 205 11.72 15.68 -0.39
N GLY A 206 12.95 16.04 -0.77
CA GLY A 206 13.82 15.18 -1.57
C GLY A 206 13.75 15.46 -3.07
N ASP A 207 14.11 14.46 -3.85
CA ASP A 207 14.26 14.52 -5.30
C ASP A 207 13.08 13.83 -5.99
N SER A 208 12.35 14.54 -6.85
CA SER A 208 11.21 14.00 -7.62
C SER A 208 11.59 12.83 -8.54
N ARG A 209 12.88 12.64 -8.82
CA ARG A 209 13.39 11.57 -9.67
C ARG A 209 13.80 10.32 -8.89
N GLN A 210 13.84 10.42 -7.56
CA GLN A 210 14.39 9.36 -6.71
C GLN A 210 13.65 8.04 -6.91
N PHE A 211 12.32 8.05 -6.88
CA PHE A 211 11.53 6.82 -6.91
C PHE A 211 11.82 5.97 -8.15
N PHE A 212 11.64 6.53 -9.35
CA PHE A 212 11.84 5.77 -10.59
C PHE A 212 13.32 5.50 -10.93
N ARG A 213 14.25 6.32 -10.42
CA ARG A 213 15.68 6.00 -10.43
C ARG A 213 15.95 4.75 -9.59
N ASP A 214 15.35 4.65 -8.41
CA ASP A 214 15.59 3.54 -7.50
C ASP A 214 14.93 2.26 -8.04
N VAL A 215 13.72 2.34 -8.63
CA VAL A 215 13.17 1.24 -9.44
C VAL A 215 14.15 0.82 -10.54
N THR A 216 14.78 1.76 -11.25
CA THR A 216 15.76 1.42 -12.29
C THR A 216 16.98 0.70 -11.72
N ASN A 217 17.46 1.14 -10.55
CA ASN A 217 18.61 0.53 -9.88
C ASN A 217 18.34 -0.93 -9.50
N ASP A 218 17.13 -1.27 -9.05
CA ASP A 218 16.79 -2.66 -8.68
C ASP A 218 16.97 -3.61 -9.88
N PHE A 219 16.53 -3.20 -11.07
CA PHE A 219 16.67 -3.99 -12.29
C PHE A 219 18.11 -3.97 -12.83
N GLU A 220 18.80 -2.83 -12.75
CA GLU A 220 20.22 -2.71 -13.15
C GLU A 220 21.15 -3.56 -12.26
N ASN A 221 20.82 -3.70 -10.97
CA ASN A 221 21.57 -4.53 -10.02
C ASN A 221 21.46 -6.04 -10.32
N ILE A 222 20.38 -6.48 -10.97
CA ILE A 222 20.28 -7.85 -11.49
C ILE A 222 21.17 -8.02 -12.73
N ALA A 223 21.01 -7.15 -13.71
CA ALA A 223 21.83 -7.14 -14.92
C ALA A 223 21.74 -5.76 -15.61
N PRO A 224 22.86 -5.07 -15.88
CA PRO A 224 22.84 -3.81 -16.65
C PRO A 224 22.18 -3.95 -18.04
N GLU A 225 22.30 -5.12 -18.67
CA GLU A 225 21.66 -5.43 -19.95
C GLU A 225 20.12 -5.44 -19.84
N CYS A 226 19.56 -5.76 -18.67
CA CYS A 226 18.13 -5.70 -18.42
C CYS A 226 17.63 -4.26 -18.51
N ARG A 227 18.32 -3.32 -17.85
CA ARG A 227 18.04 -1.88 -17.95
C ARG A 227 18.11 -1.41 -19.40
N ASP A 228 19.14 -1.83 -20.14
CA ASP A 228 19.32 -1.44 -21.54
C ASP A 228 18.22 -2.01 -22.45
N ALA A 229 17.79 -3.26 -22.21
CA ALA A 229 16.69 -3.89 -22.93
C ALA A 229 15.35 -3.16 -22.69
N VAL A 230 15.07 -2.75 -21.44
CA VAL A 230 13.89 -1.96 -21.10
C VAL A 230 13.90 -0.61 -21.81
N ARG A 231 15.03 0.11 -21.78
CA ARG A 231 15.19 1.38 -22.53
C ARG A 231 14.99 1.18 -24.03
N GLY A 232 15.57 0.10 -24.59
CA GLY A 232 15.42 -0.25 -26.00
C GLY A 232 13.97 -0.54 -26.39
N ALA A 233 13.23 -1.26 -25.55
CA ALA A 233 11.81 -1.57 -25.78
C ALA A 233 10.94 -0.30 -25.76
N PHE A 234 11.13 0.59 -24.77
CA PHE A 234 10.43 1.87 -24.72
C PHE A 234 10.82 2.80 -25.88
N HIS A 235 12.08 2.74 -26.34
CA HIS A 235 12.50 3.48 -27.53
C HIS A 235 11.77 3.00 -28.79
N GLN A 236 11.69 1.68 -29.02
CA GLN A 236 10.93 1.12 -30.15
C GLN A 236 9.43 1.49 -30.06
N LEU A 237 8.84 1.43 -28.86
CA LEU A 237 7.45 1.84 -28.66
C LEU A 237 7.24 3.32 -29.00
N LYS A 238 8.19 4.19 -28.62
CA LYS A 238 8.16 5.62 -28.98
C LYS A 238 8.21 5.83 -30.50
N GLU A 239 9.08 5.12 -31.22
CA GLU A 239 9.16 5.22 -32.69
C GLU A 239 7.86 4.79 -33.38
N LEU A 240 7.22 3.72 -32.90
CA LEU A 240 5.91 3.29 -33.40
C LEU A 240 4.82 4.33 -33.13
N ALA A 241 4.83 4.95 -31.95
CA ALA A 241 3.88 6.01 -31.61
C ALA A 241 4.08 7.26 -32.48
N GLU A 242 5.32 7.70 -32.70
CA GLU A 242 5.66 8.86 -33.55
C GLU A 242 5.29 8.63 -35.03
N SER A 243 5.46 7.40 -35.51
CA SER A 243 5.02 6.98 -36.85
C SER A 243 3.52 6.66 -36.95
N HIS A 244 2.77 6.75 -35.85
CA HIS A 244 1.35 6.44 -35.76
C HIS A 244 1.00 4.99 -36.16
N ASP A 245 1.94 4.06 -36.01
CA ASP A 245 1.70 2.62 -36.24
C ASP A 245 1.01 1.97 -35.03
N TYR A 246 -0.17 2.49 -34.71
CA TYR A 246 -0.98 1.99 -33.59
C TYR A 246 -1.48 0.57 -33.80
N SER A 247 -1.57 0.12 -35.05
CA SER A 247 -1.92 -1.26 -35.39
C SER A 247 -0.86 -2.24 -34.90
N ARG A 248 0.42 -1.89 -35.09
CA ARG A 248 1.53 -2.69 -34.59
C ARG A 248 1.63 -2.62 -33.08
N ILE A 249 1.47 -1.45 -32.47
CA ILE A 249 1.44 -1.35 -30.99
C ILE A 249 0.35 -2.25 -30.41
N GLN A 250 -0.84 -2.26 -31.01
CA GLN A 250 -1.93 -3.15 -30.60
C GLN A 250 -1.52 -4.62 -30.65
N SER A 251 -0.89 -5.06 -31.75
CA SER A 251 -0.50 -6.48 -31.90
C SER A 251 0.64 -6.87 -30.96
N GLU A 252 1.69 -6.05 -30.87
CA GLU A 252 2.91 -6.33 -30.09
C GLU A 252 2.59 -6.44 -28.59
N PHE A 253 1.74 -5.54 -28.08
CA PHE A 253 1.32 -5.54 -26.67
C PHE A 253 0.01 -6.30 -26.41
N THR A 254 -0.60 -6.85 -27.46
CA THR A 254 -1.88 -7.59 -27.38
C THR A 254 -2.95 -6.74 -26.68
N LEU A 255 -3.11 -5.49 -27.11
CA LEU A 255 -4.07 -4.56 -26.52
C LEU A 255 -5.50 -4.89 -26.99
N CYS A 256 -6.46 -4.79 -26.08
CA CYS A 256 -7.87 -5.07 -26.40
C CYS A 256 -8.44 -4.07 -27.43
N LYS A 257 -7.89 -2.85 -27.48
CA LYS A 257 -8.21 -1.81 -28.46
C LYS A 257 -6.92 -1.17 -28.97
N PRO A 258 -6.86 -0.74 -30.24
CA PRO A 258 -5.73 0.01 -30.73
C PRO A 258 -5.66 1.39 -30.05
N PRO A 259 -4.47 1.88 -29.72
CA PRO A 259 -4.27 3.29 -29.36
C PRO A 259 -4.77 4.19 -30.50
N SER A 260 -5.25 5.37 -30.15
CA SER A 260 -5.78 6.34 -31.11
C SER A 260 -5.22 7.75 -30.92
N SER A 261 -4.49 7.98 -29.83
CA SER A 261 -4.04 9.30 -29.41
C SER A 261 -2.74 9.23 -28.62
N ALA A 262 -2.07 10.36 -28.47
CA ALA A 262 -0.93 10.50 -27.56
C ALA A 262 -1.31 10.16 -26.10
N GLN A 263 -2.56 10.40 -25.69
CA GLN A 263 -3.04 10.03 -24.36
C GLN A 263 -3.08 8.52 -24.17
N ASP A 264 -3.48 7.75 -25.18
CA ASP A 264 -3.47 6.28 -25.10
C ASP A 264 -2.04 5.73 -24.99
N ILE A 265 -1.07 6.38 -25.65
CA ILE A 265 0.35 6.03 -25.53
C ILE A 265 0.89 6.38 -24.14
N HIS A 266 0.54 7.55 -23.61
CA HIS A 266 0.89 7.95 -22.24
C HIS A 266 0.30 6.98 -21.20
N GLN A 267 -0.95 6.56 -21.39
CA GLN A 267 -1.60 5.55 -20.57
C GLN A 267 -0.87 4.20 -20.64
N LEU A 268 -0.44 3.77 -21.83
CA LEU A 268 0.37 2.56 -22.00
C LEU A 268 1.73 2.67 -21.30
N TYR A 269 2.42 3.82 -21.38
CA TYR A 269 3.64 4.05 -20.61
C TYR A 269 3.41 3.94 -19.11
N GLY A 270 2.30 4.52 -18.61
CA GLY A 270 1.91 4.40 -17.20
C GLY A 270 1.68 2.95 -16.77
N LEU A 271 0.90 2.18 -17.53
CA LEU A 271 0.66 0.75 -17.28
C LEU A 271 1.99 -0.03 -17.25
N LEU A 272 2.85 0.15 -18.25
CA LEU A 272 4.11 -0.59 -18.34
C LEU A 272 5.05 -0.20 -17.21
N ARG A 273 5.23 1.09 -16.92
CA ARG A 273 6.06 1.58 -15.81
C ARG A 273 5.57 1.05 -14.46
N ASN A 274 4.25 1.04 -14.24
CA ASN A 274 3.64 0.50 -13.02
C ASN A 274 3.94 -0.99 -12.81
N ALA A 275 4.08 -1.79 -13.87
CA ALA A 275 4.51 -3.18 -13.71
C ALA A 275 5.90 -3.30 -13.06
N PHE A 276 6.86 -2.47 -13.50
CA PHE A 276 8.20 -2.44 -12.89
C PHE A 276 8.15 -1.92 -11.44
N THR A 277 7.34 -0.90 -11.17
CA THR A 277 7.09 -0.40 -9.80
C THR A 277 6.63 -1.52 -8.88
N LEU A 278 5.59 -2.26 -9.27
CA LEU A 278 5.01 -3.33 -8.45
C LEU A 278 6.00 -4.49 -8.25
N MET A 279 6.78 -4.85 -9.27
CA MET A 279 7.79 -5.89 -9.13
C MET A 279 8.94 -5.47 -8.22
N ALA A 280 9.41 -4.22 -8.30
CA ALA A 280 10.43 -3.69 -7.38
C ALA A 280 9.94 -3.66 -5.93
N MET A 281 8.74 -3.09 -5.70
CA MET A 281 8.15 -3.06 -4.35
C MET A 281 7.94 -4.45 -3.76
N LEU A 282 7.58 -5.43 -4.59
CA LEU A 282 7.29 -6.79 -4.18
C LEU A 282 8.43 -7.77 -4.48
N ASP A 283 9.69 -7.30 -4.54
CA ASP A 283 10.87 -8.14 -4.82
C ASP A 283 11.25 -9.03 -3.63
N TYR A 284 10.31 -9.88 -3.22
CA TYR A 284 10.44 -10.80 -2.11
C TYR A 284 11.12 -12.10 -2.54
N PRO A 285 11.88 -12.76 -1.65
CA PRO A 285 12.64 -13.96 -1.98
C PRO A 285 11.79 -15.21 -2.18
N TYR A 286 10.47 -15.12 -1.97
CA TYR A 286 9.47 -16.17 -2.11
C TYR A 286 8.20 -15.64 -2.77
N SER A 287 7.34 -16.53 -3.27
CA SER A 287 6.09 -16.13 -3.92
C SER A 287 5.10 -15.52 -2.93
N THR A 288 4.38 -14.49 -3.34
CA THR A 288 3.47 -13.75 -2.46
C THR A 288 2.13 -13.43 -3.13
N HIS A 289 1.11 -13.20 -2.29
CA HIS A 289 -0.19 -12.68 -2.68
C HIS A 289 -0.54 -11.47 -1.80
N PHE A 290 -0.32 -10.27 -2.33
CA PHE A 290 -0.64 -9.01 -1.64
C PHE A 290 -1.35 -8.05 -2.60
N MET A 291 -0.62 -7.28 -3.40
CA MET A 291 -1.19 -6.42 -4.45
C MET A 291 -1.38 -7.16 -5.80
N GLY A 292 -1.41 -8.49 -5.73
CA GLY A 292 -1.32 -9.41 -6.86
C GLY A 292 -0.51 -10.65 -6.51
N ASN A 293 -0.59 -11.66 -7.37
CA ASN A 293 0.29 -12.82 -7.29
C ASN A 293 1.65 -12.47 -7.88
N MET A 294 2.70 -12.58 -7.08
CA MET A 294 4.08 -12.40 -7.54
C MET A 294 4.89 -13.69 -7.36
N PRO A 295 5.73 -14.07 -8.34
CA PRO A 295 6.70 -15.14 -8.16
C PRO A 295 7.75 -14.74 -7.12
N ALA A 296 8.60 -15.69 -6.73
CA ALA A 296 9.79 -15.38 -5.95
C ALA A 296 10.78 -14.56 -6.80
N ASN A 297 11.37 -13.51 -6.23
CA ASN A 297 12.34 -12.62 -6.88
C ASN A 297 11.82 -12.06 -8.23
N PRO A 298 10.65 -11.39 -8.25
CA PRO A 298 10.01 -10.94 -9.48
C PRO A 298 10.88 -10.01 -10.32
N VAL A 299 11.79 -9.21 -9.75
CA VAL A 299 12.71 -8.36 -10.53
C VAL A 299 13.67 -9.24 -11.34
N LYS A 300 14.18 -10.32 -10.74
CA LYS A 300 15.00 -11.31 -11.45
C LYS A 300 14.23 -11.98 -12.59
N VAL A 301 12.99 -12.43 -12.33
CA VAL A 301 12.13 -13.06 -13.34
C VAL A 301 11.84 -12.09 -14.49
N ALA A 302 11.61 -10.82 -14.18
CA ALA A 302 11.41 -9.77 -15.18
C ALA A 302 12.67 -9.54 -16.04
N CYS A 303 13.86 -9.52 -15.44
CA CYS A 303 15.09 -9.38 -16.21
C CYS A 303 15.40 -10.60 -17.09
N GLU A 304 15.16 -11.81 -16.59
CA GLU A 304 15.25 -13.02 -17.43
C GLU A 304 14.25 -12.97 -18.60
N THR A 305 13.04 -12.44 -18.37
CA THR A 305 12.02 -12.24 -19.40
C THR A 305 12.44 -11.18 -20.43
N MET A 306 12.97 -10.04 -19.98
CA MET A 306 13.44 -8.96 -20.85
C MET A 306 14.61 -9.38 -21.75
N LEU A 307 15.49 -10.24 -21.24
CA LEU A 307 16.68 -10.74 -21.93
C LEU A 307 16.41 -12.00 -22.78
N SER A 308 15.15 -12.42 -22.91
CA SER A 308 14.77 -13.59 -23.70
C SER A 308 14.75 -13.29 -25.20
N GLY A 309 15.86 -13.54 -25.89
CA GLY A 309 15.95 -13.32 -27.34
C GLY A 309 16.02 -11.84 -27.74
N SER A 310 15.59 -11.51 -28.97
CA SER A 310 15.75 -10.18 -29.56
C SER A 310 14.46 -9.36 -29.69
N ASP A 311 13.31 -9.92 -29.34
CA ASP A 311 12.00 -9.26 -29.44
C ASP A 311 11.73 -8.38 -28.21
N LEU A 312 12.24 -7.15 -28.22
CA LEU A 312 12.14 -6.24 -27.08
C LEU A 312 10.69 -5.85 -26.74
N LEU A 313 9.82 -5.65 -27.74
CA LEU A 313 8.42 -5.27 -27.49
C LEU A 313 7.62 -6.45 -26.92
N GLY A 314 7.79 -7.65 -27.49
CA GLY A 314 7.18 -8.86 -26.96
C GLY A 314 7.67 -9.19 -25.55
N ASN A 315 8.97 -9.00 -25.28
CA ASN A 315 9.55 -9.18 -23.95
C ASN A 315 9.01 -8.17 -22.93
N LEU A 316 8.83 -6.91 -23.32
CA LEU A 316 8.22 -5.89 -22.47
C LEU A 316 6.76 -6.22 -22.16
N ARG A 317 5.98 -6.70 -23.15
CA ARG A 317 4.62 -7.20 -22.93
C ARG A 317 4.62 -8.37 -21.94
N ASN A 318 5.48 -9.36 -22.13
CA ASN A 318 5.55 -10.54 -21.27
C ASN A 318 5.95 -10.18 -19.83
N THR A 319 6.86 -9.22 -19.69
CA THR A 319 7.28 -8.67 -18.39
C THR A 319 6.13 -7.98 -17.67
N ALA A 320 5.35 -7.13 -18.37
CA ALA A 320 4.13 -6.57 -17.81
C ALA A 320 3.08 -7.65 -17.46
N GLY A 321 3.10 -8.77 -18.18
CA GLY A 321 2.28 -9.95 -17.92
C GLY A 321 2.54 -10.63 -16.58
N ILE A 322 3.74 -10.49 -15.98
CA ILE A 322 4.03 -10.99 -14.63
C ILE A 322 3.06 -10.36 -13.61
N VAL A 323 2.74 -9.08 -13.80
CA VAL A 323 1.83 -8.32 -12.94
C VAL A 323 0.38 -8.48 -13.38
N TYR A 324 0.09 -8.18 -14.64
CA TYR A 324 -1.29 -8.05 -15.11
C TYR A 324 -1.92 -9.36 -15.59
N ASN A 325 -1.11 -10.38 -15.90
CA ASN A 325 -1.59 -11.67 -16.42
C ASN A 325 -1.00 -12.87 -15.66
N ALA A 326 -0.80 -12.74 -14.34
CA ALA A 326 -0.24 -13.79 -13.50
C ALA A 326 -1.02 -15.13 -13.58
N THR A 327 -2.33 -15.08 -13.88
CA THR A 327 -3.18 -16.28 -14.04
C THR A 327 -3.12 -16.88 -15.45
N GLY A 328 -2.59 -16.14 -16.44
CA GLY A 328 -2.60 -16.51 -17.85
C GLY A 328 -3.98 -16.45 -18.52
N VAL A 329 -5.01 -15.92 -17.84
CA VAL A 329 -6.39 -15.91 -18.33
C VAL A 329 -6.68 -14.72 -19.23
N LEU A 330 -5.94 -13.60 -19.09
CA LEU A 330 -6.17 -12.44 -19.95
C LEU A 330 -5.72 -12.74 -21.38
N THR A 331 -6.64 -12.53 -22.32
CA THR A 331 -6.38 -12.65 -23.75
C THR A 331 -5.86 -11.36 -24.38
N CYS A 332 -6.02 -10.22 -23.70
CA CYS A 332 -5.54 -8.90 -24.12
C CYS A 332 -5.41 -7.94 -22.93
N PHE A 333 -4.64 -6.86 -23.08
CA PHE A 333 -4.53 -5.79 -22.08
C PHE A 333 -5.49 -4.64 -22.39
N ASP A 334 -6.40 -4.37 -21.45
CA ASP A 334 -7.26 -3.18 -21.48
C ASP A 334 -6.65 -2.09 -20.61
N LEU A 335 -6.05 -1.10 -21.26
CA LEU A 335 -5.20 -0.07 -20.62
C LEU A 335 -5.89 0.65 -19.46
N TYR A 336 -7.16 1.02 -19.64
CA TYR A 336 -7.90 1.84 -18.68
C TYR A 336 -8.58 1.01 -17.59
N ASN A 337 -8.72 -0.30 -17.80
CA ASN A 337 -9.22 -1.22 -16.78
C ASN A 337 -8.10 -1.81 -15.91
N LEU A 338 -6.88 -1.92 -16.45
CA LEU A 338 -5.72 -2.47 -15.73
C LEU A 338 -4.92 -1.41 -14.97
N TYR A 339 -4.96 -0.14 -15.40
CA TYR A 339 -4.28 0.96 -14.75
C TYR A 339 -5.14 2.22 -14.79
N LEU A 340 -5.27 2.89 -13.65
CA LEU A 340 -5.95 4.17 -13.52
C LEU A 340 -4.89 5.24 -13.21
N GLU A 341 -4.72 6.19 -14.12
CA GLU A 341 -3.89 7.36 -13.87
C GLU A 341 -4.57 8.25 -12.83
N CYS A 342 -3.80 8.69 -11.84
CA CYS A 342 -4.29 9.42 -10.68
C CYS A 342 -3.22 10.38 -10.15
N ALA A 343 -3.48 11.05 -9.02
CA ALA A 343 -2.52 11.97 -8.39
C ALA A 343 -1.31 11.28 -7.74
N ASP A 344 -1.25 9.95 -7.79
CA ASP A 344 -0.08 9.13 -7.45
C ASP A 344 0.54 8.53 -8.73
N PRO A 345 1.72 9.01 -9.18
CA PRO A 345 2.43 8.49 -10.35
C PRO A 345 2.88 7.02 -10.23
N THR A 346 2.90 6.47 -9.00
CA THR A 346 3.21 5.06 -8.74
C THR A 346 1.98 4.16 -8.90
N GLY A 347 0.78 4.74 -8.99
CA GLY A 347 -0.49 4.07 -9.28
C GLY A 347 -1.39 3.92 -8.06
N CYS A 348 -2.66 4.32 -8.17
CA CYS A 348 -3.64 4.23 -7.07
C CYS A 348 -4.31 2.86 -6.92
N GLY A 349 -3.99 1.90 -7.79
CA GLY A 349 -4.74 0.65 -7.89
C GLY A 349 -6.12 0.82 -8.53
N LEU A 350 -7.01 -0.13 -8.27
CA LEU A 350 -8.34 -0.22 -8.88
C LEU A 350 -9.44 -0.27 -7.81
N GLY A 351 -10.69 -0.18 -8.23
CA GLY A 351 -11.84 -0.26 -7.33
C GLY A 351 -12.13 1.08 -6.63
N PHE A 352 -12.83 1.04 -5.51
CA PHE A 352 -13.20 2.26 -4.78
C PHE A 352 -12.10 2.72 -3.81
N ASP A 353 -11.24 1.82 -3.33
CA ASP A 353 -10.10 2.19 -2.48
C ASP A 353 -9.14 3.14 -3.23
N SER A 354 -9.00 2.97 -4.55
CA SER A 354 -8.20 3.89 -5.38
C SER A 354 -8.76 5.32 -5.41
N LEU A 355 -10.08 5.50 -5.22
CA LEU A 355 -10.71 6.82 -5.13
C LEU A 355 -10.36 7.52 -3.83
N ALA A 356 -10.29 6.78 -2.72
CA ALA A 356 -9.85 7.33 -1.44
C ALA A 356 -8.38 7.74 -1.51
N TRP A 357 -7.51 6.87 -2.04
CA TRP A 357 -6.09 7.18 -2.14
C TRP A 357 -5.81 8.36 -3.06
N ASP A 358 -6.48 8.41 -4.22
CA ASP A 358 -6.38 9.54 -5.15
C ASP A 358 -6.81 10.87 -4.49
N TYR A 359 -7.87 10.85 -3.67
CA TYR A 359 -8.27 12.03 -2.91
C TYR A 359 -7.23 12.46 -1.87
N GLN A 360 -6.60 11.52 -1.17
CA GLN A 360 -5.51 11.82 -0.22
C GLN A 360 -4.28 12.37 -0.94
N ALA A 361 -3.89 11.78 -2.08
CA ALA A 361 -2.85 12.29 -2.96
C ALA A 361 -3.22 13.66 -3.56
N CYS A 362 -4.51 13.99 -3.68
CA CYS A 362 -4.98 15.30 -4.12
C CYS A 362 -5.10 16.38 -3.04
N THR A 363 -4.89 16.04 -1.77
CA THR A 363 -5.09 16.96 -0.65
C THR A 363 -3.83 17.11 0.21
N GLU A 364 -3.37 16.01 0.81
CA GLU A 364 -2.33 16.03 1.85
C GLU A 364 -1.05 15.31 1.44
N ILE A 365 -1.14 14.16 0.77
CA ILE A 365 0.00 13.30 0.46
C ILE A 365 0.68 13.79 -0.83
N ASN A 366 1.95 14.16 -0.76
CA ASN A 366 2.69 14.70 -1.91
C ASN A 366 3.48 13.61 -2.64
N LEU A 367 3.12 13.32 -3.88
CA LEU A 367 3.73 12.24 -4.67
C LEU A 367 4.16 12.71 -6.06
N CYS A 368 4.65 13.95 -6.18
CA CYS A 368 5.07 14.54 -7.46
C CYS A 368 6.38 13.92 -8.00
N PHE A 369 6.41 12.60 -8.21
CA PHE A 369 7.52 11.87 -8.81
C PHE A 369 7.46 11.90 -10.34
N GLU A 370 8.63 11.94 -10.96
CA GLU A 370 8.78 11.94 -12.42
C GLU A 370 9.71 10.81 -12.88
N SER A 371 9.42 10.25 -14.05
CA SER A 371 10.42 9.54 -14.86
C SER A 371 10.87 10.45 -15.99
N ASN A 372 12.15 10.36 -16.39
CA ASN A 372 12.73 11.31 -17.35
C ASN A 372 13.63 10.67 -18.41
N ASN A 373 13.79 9.35 -18.43
CA ASN A 373 14.64 8.62 -19.38
C ASN A 373 16.14 9.00 -19.33
N VAL A 374 16.58 9.72 -18.30
CA VAL A 374 17.98 10.11 -18.08
C VAL A 374 18.51 9.48 -16.81
N THR A 375 17.82 9.70 -15.69
CA THR A 375 18.14 9.09 -14.38
C THR A 375 17.48 7.73 -14.18
N ASP A 376 16.57 7.36 -15.07
CA ASP A 376 15.77 6.14 -15.00
C ASP A 376 15.60 5.52 -16.39
N MET A 377 15.09 4.29 -16.44
CA MET A 377 14.91 3.51 -17.67
C MET A 377 13.56 3.72 -18.38
N PHE A 378 12.71 4.62 -17.88
CA PHE A 378 11.34 4.78 -18.35
C PHE A 378 11.19 6.00 -19.27
N PRO A 379 10.11 6.07 -20.08
CA PRO A 379 9.78 7.27 -20.84
C PRO A 379 9.65 8.51 -19.96
N PRO A 380 9.91 9.72 -20.50
CA PRO A 380 9.66 10.96 -19.76
C PRO A 380 8.17 11.11 -19.46
N MET A 381 7.82 11.12 -18.18
CA MET A 381 6.47 11.33 -17.67
C MET A 381 6.58 12.24 -16.44
N ALA A 382 6.53 13.54 -16.69
CA ALA A 382 6.56 14.56 -15.64
C ALA A 382 5.20 14.61 -14.92
N PHE A 383 5.26 14.83 -13.61
CA PHE A 383 4.08 15.12 -12.80
C PHE A 383 4.41 16.22 -11.80
N THR A 384 4.20 17.47 -12.22
CA THR A 384 4.55 18.65 -11.41
C THR A 384 3.44 19.01 -10.42
N GLU A 385 3.75 19.87 -9.45
CA GLU A 385 2.71 20.41 -8.55
C GLU A 385 1.57 21.10 -9.30
N LYS A 386 1.86 21.74 -10.44
CA LYS A 386 0.85 22.38 -11.28
C LYS A 386 -0.06 21.36 -11.98
N ASP A 387 0.52 20.26 -12.46
CA ASP A 387 -0.25 19.19 -13.09
C ASP A 387 -1.17 18.53 -12.05
N ARG A 388 -0.65 18.29 -10.84
CA ARG A 388 -1.42 17.81 -9.70
C ARG A 388 -2.56 18.77 -9.34
N GLU A 389 -2.29 20.07 -9.23
CA GLU A 389 -3.34 21.07 -8.93
C GLU A 389 -4.45 21.06 -9.98
N LEU A 390 -4.10 21.01 -11.28
CA LEU A 390 -5.07 20.95 -12.36
C LEU A 390 -5.91 19.67 -12.32
N TYR A 391 -5.26 18.51 -12.12
CA TYR A 391 -5.94 17.23 -11.98
C TYR A 391 -6.91 17.25 -10.80
N CYS A 392 -6.43 17.64 -9.61
CA CYS A 392 -7.20 17.59 -8.37
C CYS A 392 -8.35 18.59 -8.31
N SER A 393 -8.15 19.80 -8.86
CA SER A 393 -9.22 20.79 -8.98
C SER A 393 -10.33 20.32 -9.91
N THR A 394 -9.98 19.59 -10.98
CA THR A 394 -10.96 19.03 -11.92
C THR A 394 -11.66 17.80 -11.34
N ARG A 395 -10.91 16.87 -10.74
CA ARG A 395 -11.42 15.57 -10.31
C ARG A 395 -12.21 15.63 -9.00
N TRP A 396 -11.75 16.46 -8.05
CA TRP A 396 -12.22 16.47 -6.67
C TRP A 396 -12.67 17.86 -6.18
N ALA A 397 -12.55 18.89 -7.02
CA ALA A 397 -12.83 20.28 -6.63
C ALA A 397 -12.02 20.74 -5.41
N VAL A 398 -10.78 20.27 -5.29
CA VAL A 398 -9.84 20.65 -4.23
C VAL A 398 -8.54 21.22 -4.79
N VAL A 399 -7.87 22.03 -4.00
CA VAL A 399 -6.51 22.50 -4.27
C VAL A 399 -5.57 21.79 -3.30
N PRO A 400 -4.57 21.03 -3.78
CA PRO A 400 -3.59 20.38 -2.92
C PRO A 400 -2.88 21.36 -1.98
N ARG A 401 -2.54 20.94 -0.77
CA ARG A 401 -1.82 21.77 0.20
C ARG A 401 -0.43 21.18 0.46
N PRO A 402 0.56 21.42 -0.43
CA PRO A 402 1.78 20.64 -0.43
C PRO A 402 2.62 20.75 0.85
N HIS A 403 2.54 21.86 1.57
CA HIS A 403 3.28 22.05 2.84
C HIS A 403 2.51 21.59 4.08
N TRP A 404 1.27 21.14 3.94
CA TRP A 404 0.41 20.80 5.08
C TRP A 404 0.94 19.58 5.84
N LEU A 405 1.26 18.50 5.14
CA LEU A 405 1.76 17.27 5.77
C LEU A 405 3.05 17.51 6.55
N LYS A 406 3.99 18.30 5.99
CA LYS A 406 5.21 18.73 6.71
C LYS A 406 4.89 19.57 7.94
N THR A 407 3.95 20.50 7.83
CA THR A 407 3.52 21.36 8.95
C THR A 407 2.92 20.52 10.08
N GLN A 408 2.06 19.56 9.74
CA GLN A 408 1.38 18.73 10.73
C GLN A 408 2.28 17.67 11.33
N PHE A 409 3.09 17.00 10.53
CA PHE A 409 3.81 15.79 10.92
C PHE A 409 5.34 15.93 10.87
N TRP A 410 5.80 17.19 10.89
CA TRP A 410 7.17 17.63 11.21
C TRP A 410 8.21 17.33 10.13
N GLY A 411 7.95 16.40 9.21
CA GLY A 411 8.89 16.02 8.15
C GLY A 411 10.20 15.51 8.76
N ASP A 412 11.28 16.26 8.55
CA ASP A 412 12.62 15.99 9.08
C ASP A 412 12.86 16.53 10.50
N ALA A 413 11.97 17.37 11.05
CA ALA A 413 12.11 18.00 12.36
C ALA A 413 11.71 17.05 13.52
N LEU A 414 12.29 15.85 13.56
CA LEU A 414 11.92 14.78 14.50
C LEU A 414 12.75 14.76 15.79
N SER A 415 13.56 15.79 16.08
CA SER A 415 14.50 15.78 17.22
C SER A 415 13.83 15.66 18.59
N THR A 416 12.54 15.99 18.70
CA THR A 416 11.73 15.87 19.93
C THR A 416 10.87 14.61 19.95
N ALA A 417 10.85 13.83 18.87
CA ALA A 417 10.15 12.56 18.81
C ALA A 417 10.89 11.47 19.61
N SER A 418 10.18 10.39 19.93
CA SER A 418 10.75 9.24 20.65
C SER A 418 10.02 7.95 20.34
N ASN A 419 10.74 6.85 20.49
CA ASN A 419 10.25 5.47 20.41
C ASN A 419 9.63 5.13 19.05
N ILE A 420 10.41 5.34 17.99
CA ILE A 420 10.00 4.99 16.62
C ILE A 420 11.14 4.19 15.98
N ILE A 421 10.81 3.02 15.44
CA ILE A 421 11.68 2.29 14.53
C ILE A 421 11.25 2.65 13.11
N PHE A 422 12.20 3.06 12.29
CA PHE A 422 12.04 3.26 10.85
C PHE A 422 12.75 2.11 10.15
N SER A 423 12.03 1.07 9.77
CA SER A 423 12.61 -0.02 8.98
C SER A 423 12.47 0.29 7.48
N ASN A 424 13.48 -0.02 6.69
CA ASN A 424 13.44 0.15 5.23
C ASN A 424 14.16 -0.99 4.52
N GLY A 425 13.58 -1.47 3.43
CA GLY A 425 14.23 -2.35 2.48
C GLY A 425 15.31 -1.63 1.68
N ASP A 426 16.32 -2.36 1.20
CA ASP A 426 17.33 -1.79 0.28
C ASP A 426 16.89 -1.91 -1.18
N LEU A 427 15.97 -2.84 -1.47
CA LEU A 427 15.33 -3.06 -2.78
C LEU A 427 13.99 -2.34 -2.90
N ASP A 428 13.66 -1.48 -1.92
CA ASP A 428 12.39 -0.78 -1.88
C ASP A 428 12.56 0.63 -2.48
N PRO A 429 11.90 0.96 -3.60
CA PRO A 429 12.00 2.28 -4.20
C PRO A 429 11.45 3.39 -3.30
N TRP A 430 10.68 3.07 -2.25
CA TRP A 430 10.22 4.03 -1.25
C TRP A 430 11.26 4.35 -0.17
N ALA A 431 12.30 3.52 -0.01
CA ALA A 431 13.22 3.57 1.13
C ALA A 431 13.91 4.93 1.29
N ASN A 432 14.35 5.53 0.18
CA ASN A 432 15.04 6.82 0.17
C ASN A 432 14.10 8.03 0.32
N GLY A 433 12.78 7.79 0.30
CA GLY A 433 11.77 8.75 0.76
C GLY A 433 11.52 8.72 2.28
N GLY A 434 12.13 7.77 3.00
CA GLY A 434 11.98 7.58 4.44
C GLY A 434 13.24 7.93 5.26
N VAL A 435 13.28 7.46 6.51
CA VAL A 435 14.42 7.67 7.43
C VAL A 435 15.34 6.45 7.41
N ARG A 436 16.55 6.63 6.85
CA ARG A 436 17.54 5.57 6.64
C ARG A 436 18.65 5.49 7.69
N LYS A 437 18.70 6.47 8.61
CA LYS A 437 19.72 6.58 9.66
C LYS A 437 19.06 6.93 10.98
N SER A 438 19.53 6.31 12.07
CA SER A 438 19.03 6.63 13.41
C SER A 438 19.25 8.11 13.73
N LEU A 439 18.20 8.76 14.21
CA LEU A 439 18.19 10.19 14.52
C LEU A 439 18.46 10.46 16.00
N SER A 440 18.27 9.46 16.85
CA SER A 440 18.55 9.49 18.29
C SER A 440 18.68 8.07 18.85
N SER A 441 18.83 7.92 20.16
CA SER A 441 18.80 6.61 20.84
C SER A 441 17.42 5.95 20.87
N SER A 442 16.35 6.66 20.49
CA SER A 442 14.97 6.14 20.48
C SER A 442 14.27 6.31 19.12
N LEU A 443 14.95 6.92 18.14
CA LEU A 443 14.54 7.02 16.74
C LEU A 443 15.54 6.21 15.92
N ILE A 444 15.23 4.92 15.77
CA ILE A 444 16.17 3.91 15.28
C ILE A 444 15.85 3.57 13.84
N ALA A 445 16.83 3.62 12.95
CA ALA A 445 16.68 3.10 11.59
C ALA A 445 17.18 1.65 11.51
N VAL A 446 16.40 0.79 10.85
CA VAL A 446 16.72 -0.63 10.64
C VAL A 446 16.64 -0.93 9.14
N ASN A 447 17.78 -1.20 8.50
CA ASN A 447 17.78 -1.53 7.07
C ASN A 447 17.75 -3.06 6.90
N THR A 448 16.74 -3.56 6.21
CA THR A 448 16.40 -5.00 6.21
C THR A 448 17.02 -5.77 5.04
N GLY A 449 17.57 -5.08 4.03
CA GLY A 449 18.05 -5.68 2.79
C GLY A 449 16.96 -6.27 1.89
N GLY A 450 15.68 -6.17 2.27
CA GLY A 450 14.54 -6.67 1.50
C GLY A 450 13.92 -5.60 0.61
N ALA A 451 12.78 -5.94 0.00
CA ALA A 451 11.88 -5.01 -0.69
C ALA A 451 10.91 -4.33 0.31
N HIS A 452 9.73 -3.92 -0.15
CA HIS A 452 8.79 -3.10 0.61
C HIS A 452 8.30 -3.81 1.89
N HIS A 453 8.64 -3.28 3.07
CA HIS A 453 8.29 -3.76 4.41
C HIS A 453 8.36 -5.29 4.62
N LEU A 454 9.41 -5.95 4.11
CA LEU A 454 9.62 -7.40 4.26
C LEU A 454 9.64 -7.84 5.73
N ASP A 455 10.13 -6.99 6.63
CA ASP A 455 10.16 -7.19 8.09
C ASP A 455 8.78 -7.44 8.69
N LEU A 456 7.70 -6.87 8.15
CA LEU A 456 6.34 -7.12 8.65
C LEU A 456 5.78 -8.49 8.23
N ARG A 457 6.30 -9.09 7.15
CA ARG A 457 5.82 -10.40 6.68
C ARG A 457 6.07 -11.48 7.74
N GLY A 458 5.31 -12.56 7.67
CA GLY A 458 5.58 -13.75 8.51
C GLY A 458 6.94 -14.35 8.17
N SER A 459 7.52 -15.05 9.14
CA SER A 459 8.79 -15.76 8.96
C SER A 459 8.67 -16.82 7.86
N HIS A 460 9.69 -16.90 7.02
CA HIS A 460 9.79 -17.83 5.90
C HIS A 460 11.20 -18.45 5.84
N ASP A 461 11.30 -19.68 5.36
CA ASP A 461 12.59 -20.41 5.27
C ASP A 461 13.58 -19.71 4.31
N ASP A 462 13.06 -18.98 3.32
CA ASP A 462 13.82 -18.21 2.34
C ASP A 462 14.08 -16.75 2.77
N ASP A 463 13.78 -16.37 4.02
CA ASP A 463 14.08 -15.03 4.52
C ASP A 463 15.59 -14.76 4.53
N PRO A 464 16.07 -13.62 4.02
CA PRO A 464 17.47 -13.26 4.11
C PRO A 464 17.89 -13.04 5.56
N ALA A 465 19.15 -13.35 5.88
CA ALA A 465 19.68 -13.19 7.24
C ALA A 465 19.52 -11.76 7.79
N THR A 466 19.52 -10.76 6.90
CA THR A 466 19.32 -9.35 7.24
C THR A 466 17.93 -9.07 7.80
N VAL A 467 16.85 -9.61 7.22
CA VAL A 467 15.50 -9.40 7.76
C VAL A 467 15.27 -10.19 9.05
N ILE A 468 15.85 -11.38 9.18
CA ILE A 468 15.82 -12.16 10.43
C ILE A 468 16.47 -11.35 11.57
N ALA A 469 17.62 -10.73 11.31
CA ALA A 469 18.30 -9.87 12.27
C ALA A 469 17.51 -8.58 12.57
N ALA A 470 16.87 -7.99 11.56
CA ALA A 470 16.02 -6.81 11.70
C ALA A 470 14.83 -7.09 12.64
N ARG A 471 14.05 -8.14 12.36
CA ARG A 471 12.90 -8.55 13.19
C ARG A 471 13.29 -8.83 14.63
N LYS A 472 14.46 -9.43 14.86
CA LYS A 472 14.99 -9.63 16.22
C LYS A 472 15.26 -8.29 16.91
N THR A 473 15.92 -7.36 16.22
CA THR A 473 16.21 -6.03 16.74
C THR A 473 14.93 -5.26 17.06
N GLU A 474 13.94 -5.31 16.17
CA GLU A 474 12.61 -4.71 16.37
C GLU A 474 11.91 -5.32 17.59
N ALA A 475 11.89 -6.65 17.70
CA ALA A 475 11.28 -7.35 18.84
C ALA A 475 11.92 -6.93 20.18
N ASP A 476 13.25 -6.87 20.24
CA ASP A 476 14.00 -6.51 21.44
C ASP A 476 13.73 -5.05 21.86
N ILE A 477 13.67 -4.12 20.90
CA ILE A 477 13.36 -2.70 21.16
C ILE A 477 11.91 -2.54 21.62
N ILE A 478 10.96 -3.19 20.95
CA ILE A 478 9.54 -3.15 21.31
C ILE A 478 9.33 -3.70 22.72
N GLU A 479 10.00 -4.81 23.07
CA GLU A 479 9.92 -5.36 24.43
C GLU A 479 10.42 -4.36 25.49
N GLN A 480 11.48 -3.62 25.18
CA GLN A 480 12.00 -2.56 26.06
C GLN A 480 10.99 -1.43 26.25
N TRP A 481 10.36 -0.94 25.17
CA TRP A 481 9.33 0.09 25.28
C TRP A 481 8.12 -0.36 26.09
N VAL A 482 7.66 -1.60 25.91
CA VAL A 482 6.58 -2.19 26.71
C VAL A 482 6.96 -2.23 28.19
N LYS A 483 8.21 -2.60 28.53
CA LYS A 483 8.71 -2.59 29.91
C LYS A 483 8.77 -1.17 30.49
N MET A 484 9.32 -0.21 29.73
CA MET A 484 9.43 1.19 30.16
C MET A 484 8.06 1.81 30.43
N GLU A 485 7.11 1.61 29.51
CA GLU A 485 5.77 2.17 29.65
C GLU A 485 5.02 1.57 30.84
N ARG A 486 5.18 0.26 31.08
CA ARG A 486 4.60 -0.39 32.26
C ARG A 486 5.12 0.23 33.55
N THR A 487 6.43 0.48 33.66
CA THR A 487 7.01 1.16 34.83
C THR A 487 6.42 2.57 34.98
N ARG A 488 6.28 3.32 33.88
CA ARG A 488 5.69 4.67 33.89
C ARG A 488 4.24 4.65 34.39
N LEU A 489 3.41 3.73 33.91
CA LEU A 489 2.01 3.59 34.33
C LEU A 489 1.91 3.26 35.83
N GLN A 490 2.76 2.34 36.31
CA GLN A 490 2.82 1.98 37.74
C GLN A 490 3.25 3.13 38.65
N THR A 491 4.05 4.09 38.15
CA THR A 491 4.43 5.29 38.94
C THR A 491 3.34 6.35 38.99
N LEU A 492 2.31 6.26 38.13
CA LEU A 492 1.20 7.22 38.07
C LEU A 492 -0.06 6.71 38.78
N SER A 493 -0.22 5.39 38.92
CA SER A 493 -1.25 4.72 39.72
C SER A 493 -0.90 4.72 41.20
#